data_AF-A0A9E2Q412-F1
#
_entry.id   AF-A0A9E2Q412-F1
#
_cell.length_a   1.000
_cell.length_b   1.000
_cell.length_c   1.000
_cell.angle_alpha   90.00
_cell.angle_beta   90.00
_cell.angle_gamma   90.00
#
_symmetry.space_group_name_H-M   'P 1'
#
loop_
_entity.id
_entity.type
_entity.pdbx_description
1 polymer ?
#
loop_
_entity_poly.entity_id
_entity_poly.type
_entity_poly.pdbx_seq_one_letter_code
_entity_poly.pdbx_strand_id
1 'polypeptide(L)'
;MTRRAAAPRAAGEQQDASGLRAAHELFVTTGRTPARAVRSLVVESWRRSRLGGVDPESVAPPRVLSGPDLDALRREHPLAAAVPAIRHLLVQPAAGWITALTDDTGRLLWVDGDHEVRRRVERVGFVEGALWREDSAGTNAPGVALATDSEVQVRGAEHWLRAVQPFSCAAAPVHAPSGRHSEILLLLTEHPAGLSADELACLLSADDLSDVTARAEISRLRRVVGPLLSQSRPYQLTRAVHTDVEAVRGALDVGDVGLALAGYPGPVLPRSVAPGVERVRTDLAGDVRAAVLSSGDLEVLARWTACSDGADDWAAWRAIVQAAAPGSAAQLRAAARLAAIERELAPMRRRPAAVGR
;
A
#
# COMPACT_ATOMS: atom_id res chain seq x y z
N MET A 1 -15.69 -42.99 -21.78
CA MET A 1 -15.44 -42.37 -23.10
C MET A 1 -16.54 -41.37 -23.40
N THR A 2 -16.32 -40.09 -23.11
CA THR A 2 -17.27 -39.01 -23.42
C THR A 2 -16.52 -37.93 -24.18
N ARG A 3 -16.84 -37.81 -25.47
CA ARG A 3 -16.29 -36.83 -26.41
C ARG A 3 -16.54 -35.42 -25.90
N ARG A 4 -15.46 -34.67 -25.69
CA ARG A 4 -15.47 -33.22 -25.50
C ARG A 4 -15.69 -32.59 -26.88
N ALA A 5 -16.90 -32.09 -27.15
CA ALA A 5 -17.15 -31.28 -28.32
C ALA A 5 -16.36 -29.96 -28.20
N ALA A 6 -15.47 -29.70 -29.15
CA ALA A 6 -14.76 -28.42 -29.26
C ALA A 6 -15.73 -27.35 -29.77
N ALA A 7 -15.80 -26.22 -29.06
CA ALA A 7 -16.67 -25.09 -29.39
C ALA A 7 -16.01 -24.17 -30.45
N PRO A 8 -16.79 -23.56 -31.36
CA PRO A 8 -16.29 -22.63 -32.37
C PRO A 8 -16.08 -21.23 -31.76
N ARG A 9 -14.92 -21.00 -31.12
CA ARG A 9 -14.53 -19.67 -30.58
C ARG A 9 -13.45 -18.94 -31.39
N ALA A 10 -12.64 -19.66 -32.17
CA ALA A 10 -11.42 -19.12 -32.77
C ALA A 10 -11.64 -18.13 -33.94
N ALA A 11 -12.68 -18.32 -34.76
CA ALA A 11 -12.86 -17.51 -35.97
C ALA A 11 -13.30 -16.07 -35.68
N GLY A 12 -14.18 -15.85 -34.70
CA GLY A 12 -14.64 -14.51 -34.30
C GLY A 12 -13.55 -13.68 -33.62
N GLU A 13 -12.81 -14.28 -32.69
CA GLU A 13 -11.70 -13.61 -31.99
C GLU A 13 -10.55 -13.23 -32.94
N GLN A 14 -10.27 -14.06 -33.95
CA GLN A 14 -9.24 -13.77 -34.97
C GLN A 14 -9.67 -12.65 -35.94
N GLN A 15 -10.95 -12.61 -36.31
CA GLN A 15 -11.51 -11.60 -37.19
C GLN A 15 -11.57 -10.23 -36.49
N ASP A 16 -11.92 -10.22 -35.20
CA ASP A 16 -11.88 -9.02 -34.35
C ASP A 16 -10.43 -8.52 -34.15
N ALA A 17 -9.47 -9.42 -33.95
CA ALA A 17 -8.05 -9.05 -33.83
C ALA A 17 -7.47 -8.47 -35.14
N SER A 18 -7.90 -8.97 -36.30
CA SER A 18 -7.50 -8.43 -37.60
C SER A 18 -8.11 -7.06 -37.86
N GLY A 19 -9.39 -6.87 -37.51
CA GLY A 19 -10.08 -5.58 -37.63
C GLY A 19 -9.44 -4.50 -36.75
N LEU A 20 -9.07 -4.85 -35.52
CA LEU A 20 -8.40 -3.94 -34.59
C LEU A 20 -7.01 -3.52 -35.07
N ARG A 21 -6.22 -4.44 -35.65
CA ARG A 21 -4.93 -4.10 -36.28
C ARG A 21 -5.09 -3.12 -37.44
N ALA A 22 -6.07 -3.33 -38.31
CA ALA A 22 -6.35 -2.42 -39.42
C ALA A 22 -6.84 -1.04 -38.92
N ALA A 23 -7.61 -1.01 -37.83
CA ALA A 23 -8.05 0.22 -37.19
C ALA A 23 -6.89 1.01 -36.58
N HIS A 24 -5.96 0.32 -35.91
CA HIS A 24 -4.72 0.90 -35.39
C HIS A 24 -3.87 1.49 -36.52
N GLU A 25 -3.64 0.72 -37.60
CA GLU A 25 -2.89 1.17 -38.77
C GLU A 25 -3.46 2.45 -39.39
N LEU A 26 -4.78 2.46 -39.61
CA LEU A 26 -5.48 3.62 -40.15
C LEU A 26 -5.34 4.83 -39.22
N PHE A 27 -5.48 4.62 -37.92
CA PHE A 27 -5.39 5.70 -36.94
C PHE A 27 -3.98 6.28 -36.85
N VAL A 28 -2.96 5.43 -36.79
CA VAL A 28 -1.54 5.84 -36.81
C VAL A 28 -1.24 6.67 -38.05
N THR A 29 -1.68 6.20 -39.23
CA THR A 29 -1.36 6.83 -40.51
C THR A 29 -2.15 8.12 -40.77
N THR A 30 -3.44 8.14 -40.39
CA THR A 30 -4.38 9.20 -40.83
C THR A 30 -4.98 10.01 -39.68
N GLY A 31 -4.87 9.53 -38.43
CA GLY A 31 -5.57 10.08 -37.26
C GLY A 31 -7.09 9.80 -37.24
N ARG A 32 -7.62 9.04 -38.20
CA ARG A 32 -9.05 8.73 -38.31
C ARG A 32 -9.37 7.38 -37.69
N THR A 33 -10.39 7.34 -36.85
CA THR A 33 -10.91 6.08 -36.28
C THR A 33 -12.02 5.50 -37.17
N PRO A 34 -12.01 4.19 -37.49
CA PRO A 34 -13.19 3.54 -38.06
C PRO A 34 -14.31 3.48 -37.00
N ALA A 35 -15.48 4.04 -37.31
CA ALA A 35 -16.54 4.37 -36.35
C ALA A 35 -17.17 3.21 -35.55
N ARG A 36 -16.81 1.94 -35.78
CA ARG A 36 -17.47 0.78 -35.16
C ARG A 36 -16.56 -0.34 -34.65
N ALA A 37 -15.24 -0.18 -34.70
CA ALA A 37 -14.31 -1.28 -34.40
C ALA A 37 -13.53 -1.16 -33.07
N VAL A 38 -13.49 0.02 -32.44
CA VAL A 38 -12.58 0.29 -31.32
C VAL A 38 -13.31 0.98 -30.17
N ARG A 39 -13.04 0.54 -28.93
CA ARG A 39 -13.63 1.11 -27.71
C ARG A 39 -13.25 2.58 -27.57
N SER A 40 -14.18 3.43 -27.12
CA SER A 40 -13.96 4.87 -26.93
C SER A 40 -12.74 5.18 -26.06
N LEU A 41 -12.55 4.42 -24.98
CA LEU A 41 -11.38 4.48 -24.10
C LEU A 41 -10.05 4.38 -24.87
N VAL A 42 -9.95 3.40 -25.78
CA VAL A 42 -8.75 3.12 -26.56
C VAL A 42 -8.53 4.21 -27.61
N VAL A 43 -9.59 4.67 -28.27
CA VAL A 43 -9.51 5.78 -29.24
C VAL A 43 -9.00 7.06 -28.59
N GLU A 44 -9.51 7.37 -27.40
CA GLU A 44 -9.08 8.56 -26.67
C GLU A 44 -7.62 8.44 -26.20
N SER A 45 -7.22 7.25 -25.75
CA SER A 45 -5.81 6.94 -25.44
C SER A 45 -4.89 7.04 -26.68
N TRP A 46 -5.32 6.55 -27.84
CA TRP A 46 -4.56 6.69 -29.09
C TRP A 46 -4.40 8.16 -29.48
N ARG A 47 -5.43 9.00 -29.26
CA ARG A 47 -5.31 10.45 -29.47
C ARG A 47 -4.26 11.07 -28.56
N ARG A 48 -4.27 10.74 -27.26
CA ARG A 48 -3.25 11.22 -26.31
C ARG A 48 -1.84 10.76 -26.71
N SER A 49 -1.70 9.50 -27.09
CA SER A 49 -0.42 8.93 -27.56
C SER A 49 0.12 9.64 -28.80
N ARG A 50 -0.76 9.91 -29.78
CA ARG A 50 -0.43 10.65 -31.00
C ARG A 50 -0.05 12.10 -30.70
N LEU A 51 -0.79 12.77 -29.81
CA LEU A 51 -0.48 14.14 -29.38
C LEU A 51 0.84 14.21 -28.61
N GLY A 52 1.19 13.17 -27.85
CA GLY A 52 2.48 13.03 -27.18
C GLY A 52 3.66 12.74 -28.12
N GLY A 53 3.40 12.51 -29.42
CA GLY A 53 4.44 12.27 -30.42
C GLY A 53 5.12 10.91 -30.29
N VAL A 54 4.47 9.93 -29.67
CA VAL A 54 5.04 8.59 -29.49
C VAL A 54 5.12 7.86 -30.82
N ASP A 55 6.32 7.45 -31.22
CA ASP A 55 6.52 6.60 -32.40
C ASP A 55 5.97 5.18 -32.14
N PRO A 56 4.97 4.70 -32.90
CA PRO A 56 4.40 3.35 -32.74
C PRO A 56 5.40 2.21 -33.03
N GLU A 57 6.51 2.49 -33.71
CA GLU A 57 7.59 1.52 -33.97
C GLU A 57 8.66 1.52 -32.86
N SER A 58 8.57 2.40 -31.86
CA SER A 58 9.49 2.40 -30.72
C SER A 58 9.42 1.07 -29.96
N VAL A 59 10.60 0.56 -29.60
CA VAL A 59 10.75 -0.75 -28.95
C VAL A 59 11.09 -0.66 -27.46
N ALA A 60 11.38 0.54 -26.93
CA ALA A 60 11.70 0.73 -25.53
C ALA A 60 11.37 2.16 -25.07
N PRO A 61 10.44 2.32 -24.11
CA PRO A 61 10.22 3.61 -23.45
C PRO A 61 11.46 4.05 -22.65
N PRO A 62 11.59 5.35 -22.32
CA PRO A 62 12.72 5.87 -21.55
C PRO A 62 12.85 5.18 -20.18
N ARG A 63 14.06 4.74 -19.86
CA ARG A 63 14.43 4.26 -18.51
C ARG A 63 15.14 5.36 -17.75
N VAL A 64 14.40 5.99 -16.84
CA VAL A 64 14.82 7.23 -16.18
C VAL A 64 15.61 6.99 -14.89
N LEU A 65 15.36 5.85 -14.22
CA LEU A 65 16.10 5.47 -13.01
C LEU A 65 16.62 4.04 -13.10
N SER A 66 17.75 3.79 -12.45
CA SER A 66 18.32 2.44 -12.35
C SER A 66 19.24 2.30 -11.15
N GLY A 67 19.44 1.05 -10.70
CA GLY A 67 20.40 0.74 -9.66
C GLY A 67 20.11 1.47 -8.34
N PRO A 68 21.12 2.08 -7.70
CA PRO A 68 20.99 2.67 -6.36
C PRO A 68 19.87 3.72 -6.22
N ASP A 69 19.65 4.53 -7.26
CA ASP A 69 18.64 5.60 -7.20
C ASP A 69 17.22 5.02 -7.17
N LEU A 70 16.99 3.94 -7.92
CA LEU A 70 15.71 3.23 -7.90
C LEU A 70 15.48 2.53 -6.56
N ASP A 71 16.54 1.96 -5.97
CA ASP A 71 16.45 1.30 -4.68
C ASP A 71 16.25 2.28 -3.52
N ALA A 72 16.81 3.49 -3.60
CA ALA A 72 16.50 4.58 -2.68
C ALA A 72 15.03 4.99 -2.79
N LEU A 73 14.56 5.25 -4.02
CA LEU A 73 13.15 5.60 -4.26
C LEU A 73 12.21 4.53 -3.71
N ARG A 74 12.47 3.25 -3.99
CA ARG A 74 11.65 2.14 -3.49
C ARG A 74 11.55 2.08 -1.97
N ARG A 75 12.65 2.33 -1.27
CA ARG A 75 12.68 2.29 0.21
C ARG A 75 11.86 3.42 0.82
N GLU A 76 11.83 4.58 0.17
CA GLU A 76 11.15 5.78 0.65
C GLU A 76 9.70 5.88 0.15
N HIS A 77 9.34 5.12 -0.89
CA HIS A 77 8.02 5.20 -1.51
C HIS A 77 6.92 4.68 -0.56
N PRO A 78 5.74 5.34 -0.46
CA PRO A 78 4.65 4.90 0.40
C PRO A 78 4.16 3.46 0.16
N LEU A 79 4.30 2.96 -1.08
CA LEU A 79 3.95 1.58 -1.42
C LEU A 79 4.92 0.53 -0.87
N ALA A 80 6.09 0.91 -0.36
CA ALA A 80 7.10 -0.04 0.14
C ALA A 80 6.51 -1.02 1.15
N ALA A 81 5.65 -0.52 2.06
CA ALA A 81 4.96 -1.34 3.06
C ALA A 81 3.94 -2.31 2.44
N ALA A 82 3.35 -1.97 1.29
CA ALA A 82 2.36 -2.79 0.61
C ALA A 82 2.97 -3.85 -0.33
N VAL A 83 4.23 -3.66 -0.77
CA VAL A 83 4.90 -4.58 -1.72
C VAL A 83 4.88 -6.04 -1.26
N PRO A 84 5.18 -6.40 0.00
CA PRO A 84 5.12 -7.80 0.44
C PRO A 84 3.72 -8.42 0.30
N ALA A 85 2.67 -7.68 0.66
CA ALA A 85 1.29 -8.12 0.50
C ALA A 85 0.92 -8.29 -0.98
N ILE A 86 1.29 -7.32 -1.82
CA ILE A 86 1.06 -7.37 -3.27
C ILE A 86 1.76 -8.57 -3.89
N ARG A 87 3.02 -8.84 -3.49
CA ARG A 87 3.76 -10.03 -3.90
C ARG A 87 3.02 -11.30 -3.55
N HIS A 88 2.63 -11.44 -2.28
CA HIS A 88 1.92 -12.63 -1.81
C HIS A 88 0.60 -12.88 -2.56
N LEU A 89 -0.13 -11.81 -2.89
CA LEU A 89 -1.44 -11.92 -3.53
C LEU A 89 -1.37 -12.13 -5.05
N LEU A 90 -0.45 -11.44 -5.73
CA LEU A 90 -0.44 -11.35 -7.19
C LEU A 90 0.70 -12.13 -7.87
N VAL A 91 1.79 -12.40 -7.14
CA VAL A 91 2.92 -13.19 -7.65
C VAL A 91 2.72 -14.63 -7.25
N GLN A 92 2.28 -15.43 -8.21
CA GLN A 92 2.18 -16.87 -8.06
C GLN A 92 3.18 -17.55 -9.01
N PRO A 93 3.96 -18.53 -8.53
CA PRO A 93 4.80 -19.34 -9.41
C PRO A 93 3.95 -20.00 -10.52
N ALA A 94 4.47 -20.02 -11.76
CA ALA A 94 3.84 -20.68 -12.92
C ALA A 94 2.48 -20.11 -13.39
N ALA A 95 2.17 -18.87 -13.02
CA ALA A 95 0.92 -18.23 -13.40
C ALA A 95 0.82 -17.85 -14.90
N GLY A 96 1.95 -17.77 -15.62
CA GLY A 96 1.96 -17.34 -17.02
C GLY A 96 1.66 -15.85 -17.21
N TRP A 97 1.79 -15.03 -16.15
CA TRP A 97 1.74 -13.58 -16.19
C TRP A 97 2.80 -12.96 -15.27
N ILE A 98 3.01 -11.66 -15.42
CA ILE A 98 3.77 -10.83 -14.49
C ILE A 98 2.84 -9.82 -13.81
N THR A 99 3.27 -9.34 -12.65
CA THR A 99 2.69 -8.19 -11.96
C THR A 99 3.73 -7.08 -11.96
N ALA A 100 3.26 -5.85 -12.13
CA ALA A 100 4.09 -4.67 -11.99
C ALA A 100 3.41 -3.61 -11.14
N LEU A 101 4.23 -2.81 -10.47
CA LEU A 101 3.80 -1.64 -9.71
C LEU A 101 4.44 -0.42 -10.32
N THR A 102 3.63 0.61 -10.56
CA THR A 102 4.10 1.93 -10.99
C THR A 102 3.91 2.96 -9.88
N ASP A 103 4.74 3.98 -9.86
CA ASP A 103 4.40 5.22 -9.15
C ASP A 103 3.34 6.03 -9.94
N ASP A 104 2.91 7.15 -9.36
CA ASP A 104 1.96 8.09 -9.95
C ASP A 104 2.50 8.81 -11.20
N THR A 105 3.82 8.76 -11.42
CA THR A 105 4.47 9.23 -12.65
C THR A 105 4.53 8.16 -13.73
N GLY A 106 3.96 6.98 -13.51
CA GLY A 106 3.99 5.87 -14.47
C GLY A 106 5.35 5.19 -14.57
N ARG A 107 6.25 5.39 -13.60
CA ARG A 107 7.53 4.68 -13.54
C ARG A 107 7.33 3.32 -12.92
N LEU A 108 7.81 2.27 -13.58
CA LEU A 108 7.81 0.92 -13.04
C LEU A 108 8.73 0.83 -11.82
N LEU A 109 8.17 0.73 -10.62
CA LEU A 109 8.92 0.54 -9.39
C LEU A 109 9.31 -0.92 -9.20
N TRP A 110 8.51 -1.86 -9.67
CA TRP A 110 8.74 -3.28 -9.46
C TRP A 110 8.05 -4.09 -10.55
N VAL A 111 8.71 -5.16 -11.02
CA VAL A 111 8.19 -6.09 -12.01
C VAL A 111 8.57 -7.51 -11.59
N ASP A 112 7.62 -8.42 -11.48
CA ASP A 112 7.86 -9.78 -11.00
C ASP A 112 6.79 -10.77 -11.47
N GLY A 113 7.06 -12.07 -11.35
CA GLY A 113 6.18 -13.13 -11.81
C GLY A 113 6.89 -14.10 -12.73
N ASP A 114 6.15 -14.66 -13.70
CA ASP A 114 6.66 -15.71 -14.57
C ASP A 114 7.95 -15.30 -15.31
N HIS A 115 9.02 -16.09 -15.17
CA HIS A 115 10.32 -15.78 -15.73
C HIS A 115 10.33 -15.71 -17.27
N GLU A 116 9.53 -16.53 -17.96
CA GLU A 116 9.47 -16.51 -19.42
C GLU A 116 8.75 -15.26 -19.92
N VAL A 117 7.64 -14.89 -19.26
CA VAL A 117 6.92 -13.65 -19.55
C VAL A 117 7.78 -12.45 -19.24
N ARG A 118 8.48 -12.44 -18.10
CA ARG A 118 9.42 -11.39 -17.71
C ARG A 118 10.48 -11.15 -18.79
N ARG A 119 11.15 -12.20 -19.28
CA ARG A 119 12.13 -12.10 -20.39
C ARG A 119 11.53 -11.55 -21.68
N ARG A 120 10.25 -11.79 -21.95
CA ARG A 120 9.56 -11.27 -23.15
C ARG A 120 9.24 -9.78 -23.00
N VAL A 121 8.76 -9.34 -21.84
CA VAL A 121 8.41 -7.94 -21.62
C VAL A 121 9.66 -7.05 -21.44
N GLU A 122 10.78 -7.62 -20.96
CA GLU A 122 12.08 -6.94 -20.92
C GLU A 122 12.56 -6.50 -22.32
N ARG A 123 12.26 -7.28 -23.38
CA ARG A 123 12.61 -6.95 -24.76
C ARG A 123 11.86 -5.73 -25.32
N VAL A 124 10.77 -5.34 -24.68
CA VAL A 124 9.98 -4.15 -25.06
C VAL A 124 10.15 -3.00 -24.08
N GLY A 125 11.19 -3.05 -23.23
CA GLY A 125 11.50 -2.02 -22.25
C GLY A 125 10.54 -1.97 -21.06
N PHE A 126 9.75 -3.03 -20.81
CA PHE A 126 8.90 -3.13 -19.61
C PHE A 126 9.74 -3.59 -18.43
N VAL A 127 10.62 -2.69 -17.97
CA VAL A 127 11.63 -2.95 -16.94
C VAL A 127 11.55 -1.90 -15.85
N GLU A 128 12.02 -2.27 -14.67
CA GLU A 128 12.03 -1.40 -13.51
C GLU A 128 12.84 -0.11 -13.79
N GLY A 129 12.25 1.03 -13.46
CA GLY A 129 12.74 2.38 -13.75
C GLY A 129 12.28 2.96 -15.10
N ALA A 130 11.60 2.18 -15.96
CA ALA A 130 11.04 2.67 -17.22
C ALA A 130 9.72 3.43 -17.02
N LEU A 131 9.50 4.46 -17.83
CA LEU A 131 8.26 5.25 -17.84
C LEU A 131 7.26 4.65 -18.83
N TRP A 132 6.08 4.28 -18.32
CA TRP A 132 4.99 3.66 -19.07
C TRP A 132 3.73 4.55 -19.12
N ARG A 133 3.90 5.87 -19.02
CA ARG A 133 2.85 6.85 -19.32
C ARG A 133 2.49 6.84 -20.81
N GLU A 134 1.30 7.30 -21.15
CA GLU A 134 0.85 7.35 -22.55
C GLU A 134 1.65 8.33 -23.43
N ASP A 135 2.20 9.38 -22.83
CA ASP A 135 3.09 10.35 -23.51
C ASP A 135 4.50 9.77 -23.80
N SER A 136 4.84 8.62 -23.22
CA SER A 136 6.19 8.02 -23.28
C SER A 136 6.19 6.67 -23.99
N ALA A 137 5.19 5.83 -23.71
CA ALA A 137 5.05 4.47 -24.21
C ALA A 137 3.77 4.27 -25.04
N GLY A 138 3.00 5.33 -25.29
CA GLY A 138 1.72 5.28 -25.97
C GLY A 138 0.68 4.50 -25.16
N THR A 139 -0.45 4.17 -25.79
CA THR A 139 -1.53 3.37 -25.18
C THR A 139 -1.01 2.04 -24.65
N ASN A 140 -1.07 1.92 -23.32
CA ASN A 140 -0.72 0.74 -22.55
C ASN A 140 -1.53 0.73 -21.24
N ALA A 141 -1.66 -0.42 -20.58
CA ALA A 141 -2.55 -0.50 -19.41
C ALA A 141 -2.13 0.43 -18.25
N PRO A 142 -0.87 0.46 -17.76
CA PRO A 142 -0.46 1.42 -16.73
C PRO A 142 -0.75 2.89 -17.09
N GLY A 143 -0.39 3.31 -18.29
CA GLY A 143 -0.59 4.68 -18.75
C GLY A 143 -2.08 5.07 -18.83
N VAL A 144 -2.92 4.20 -19.38
CA VAL A 144 -4.37 4.45 -19.47
C VAL A 144 -5.01 4.47 -18.08
N ALA A 145 -4.62 3.55 -17.19
CA ALA A 145 -5.14 3.50 -15.82
C ALA A 145 -4.85 4.82 -15.08
N LEU A 146 -3.62 5.33 -15.18
CA LEU A 146 -3.22 6.62 -14.60
C LEU A 146 -3.96 7.81 -15.20
N ALA A 147 -4.15 7.82 -16.52
CA ALA A 147 -4.80 8.94 -17.21
C ALA A 147 -6.32 8.99 -16.98
N THR A 148 -6.94 7.85 -16.64
CA THR A 148 -8.40 7.75 -16.49
C THR A 148 -8.85 7.53 -15.05
N ASP A 149 -7.90 7.32 -14.14
CA ASP A 149 -8.14 6.96 -12.75
C ASP A 149 -9.14 5.80 -12.61
N SER A 150 -8.96 4.77 -13.46
CA SER A 150 -9.90 3.64 -13.55
C SER A 150 -9.21 2.32 -13.85
N GLU A 151 -9.86 1.22 -13.49
CA GLU A 151 -9.44 -0.12 -13.89
C GLU A 151 -9.61 -0.30 -15.41
N VAL A 152 -8.58 -0.81 -16.06
CA VAL A 152 -8.55 -0.95 -17.51
C VAL A 152 -7.90 -2.25 -17.93
N GLN A 153 -8.27 -2.66 -19.13
CA GLN A 153 -7.60 -3.72 -19.85
C GLN A 153 -7.26 -3.24 -21.25
N VAL A 154 -6.03 -3.52 -21.69
CA VAL A 154 -5.51 -3.19 -23.03
C VAL A 154 -4.98 -4.48 -23.64
N ARG A 155 -5.45 -4.83 -24.85
CA ARG A 155 -5.16 -6.10 -25.48
C ARG A 155 -4.74 -5.93 -26.93
N GLY A 156 -3.77 -6.72 -27.38
CA GLY A 156 -3.51 -6.82 -28.81
C GLY A 156 -3.13 -5.45 -29.40
N ALA A 157 -3.71 -5.14 -30.55
CA ALA A 157 -3.53 -3.87 -31.25
C ALA A 157 -4.22 -2.66 -30.62
N GLU A 158 -4.83 -2.79 -29.43
CA GLU A 158 -5.17 -1.62 -28.61
C GLU A 158 -3.90 -0.95 -28.09
N HIS A 159 -2.81 -1.71 -27.90
CA HIS A 159 -1.51 -1.12 -27.59
C HIS A 159 -1.02 -0.24 -28.73
N TRP A 160 -0.52 0.93 -28.38
CA TRP A 160 0.02 1.88 -29.36
C TRP A 160 1.29 1.32 -30.01
N LEU A 161 2.25 0.87 -29.19
CA LEU A 161 3.51 0.29 -29.66
C LEU A 161 3.28 -1.11 -30.23
N ARG A 162 3.71 -1.33 -31.48
CA ARG A 162 3.54 -2.63 -32.14
C ARG A 162 4.27 -3.76 -31.42
N ALA A 163 5.44 -3.45 -30.87
CA ALA A 163 6.23 -4.39 -30.08
C ALA A 163 5.46 -4.95 -28.87
N VAL A 164 4.49 -4.19 -28.34
CA VAL A 164 3.70 -4.54 -27.15
C VAL A 164 2.39 -5.25 -27.50
N GLN A 165 1.96 -5.22 -28.77
CA GLN A 165 0.71 -5.86 -29.21
C GLN A 165 0.62 -7.38 -28.97
N PRO A 166 1.70 -8.17 -28.84
CA PRO A 166 1.61 -9.57 -28.43
C PRO A 166 1.12 -9.80 -26.99
N PHE A 167 0.98 -8.76 -26.17
CA PHE A 167 0.58 -8.85 -24.76
C PHE A 167 -0.88 -8.46 -24.53
N SER A 168 -1.41 -8.94 -23.41
CA SER A 168 -2.70 -8.52 -22.84
C SER A 168 -2.44 -8.06 -21.42
N CYS A 169 -2.75 -6.80 -21.13
CA CYS A 169 -2.41 -6.14 -19.89
C CYS A 169 -3.67 -5.65 -19.18
N ALA A 170 -3.70 -5.76 -17.86
CA ALA A 170 -4.70 -5.13 -17.02
C ALA A 170 -3.98 -4.26 -15.98
N ALA A 171 -4.59 -3.13 -15.62
CA ALA A 171 -4.06 -2.22 -14.63
C ALA A 171 -5.22 -1.55 -13.89
N ALA A 172 -5.01 -1.24 -12.62
CA ALA A 172 -5.93 -0.46 -11.80
C ALA A 172 -5.13 0.52 -10.95
N PRO A 173 -5.61 1.76 -10.76
CA PRO A 173 -4.97 2.69 -9.84
C PRO A 173 -5.10 2.17 -8.40
N VAL A 174 -4.07 2.44 -7.60
CA VAL A 174 -4.06 2.13 -6.17
C VAL A 174 -4.01 3.44 -5.41
N HIS A 175 -5.02 3.67 -4.57
CA HIS A 175 -5.10 4.86 -3.74
C HIS A 175 -4.85 4.51 -2.28
N ALA A 176 -4.11 5.39 -1.60
CA ALA A 176 -4.09 5.36 -0.14
C ALA A 176 -5.45 5.82 0.41
N PRO A 177 -5.99 5.17 1.45
CA PRO A 177 -7.13 5.71 2.19
C PRO A 177 -6.76 7.08 2.78
N SER A 178 -7.75 7.96 2.92
CA SER A 178 -7.60 9.20 3.69
C SER A 178 -7.32 8.88 5.16
N GLY A 179 -6.80 9.83 5.93
CA GLY A 179 -6.61 9.64 7.38
C GLY A 179 -7.89 9.18 8.08
N ARG A 180 -9.02 9.82 7.74
CA ARG A 180 -10.34 9.44 8.26
C ARG A 180 -10.77 8.03 7.84
N HIS A 181 -10.49 7.63 6.59
CA HIS A 181 -10.77 6.28 6.13
C HIS A 181 -9.92 5.24 6.88
N SER A 182 -8.64 5.54 7.13
CA SER A 182 -7.77 4.65 7.92
C SER A 182 -8.24 4.48 9.35
N GLU A 183 -8.71 5.56 10.00
CA GLU A 183 -9.32 5.50 11.34
C GLU A 183 -10.55 4.59 11.33
N ILE A 184 -11.46 4.77 10.36
CA ILE A 184 -12.67 3.95 10.23
C ILE A 184 -12.30 2.48 10.00
N LEU A 185 -11.35 2.19 9.11
CA LEU A 185 -10.92 0.82 8.84
C LEU A 185 -10.29 0.15 10.07
N LEU A 186 -9.48 0.87 10.84
CA LEU A 186 -8.93 0.39 12.10
C LEU A 186 -10.05 0.07 13.09
N LEU A 187 -10.97 1.01 13.33
CA LEU A 187 -12.08 0.81 14.26
C LEU A 187 -12.99 -0.36 13.84
N LEU A 188 -13.31 -0.50 12.56
CA LEU A 188 -14.11 -1.62 12.08
C LEU A 188 -13.36 -2.97 12.15
N THR A 189 -12.02 -2.96 12.15
CA THR A 189 -11.22 -4.17 12.40
C THR A 189 -11.27 -4.56 13.87
N GLU A 190 -11.18 -3.59 14.79
CA GLU A 190 -11.30 -3.79 16.23
C GLU A 190 -12.72 -4.16 16.70
N HIS A 191 -13.72 -3.88 15.86
CA HIS A 191 -15.12 -4.15 16.13
C HIS A 191 -15.72 -5.06 15.05
N PRO A 192 -15.39 -6.37 15.03
CA PRO A 192 -15.85 -7.30 13.99
C PRO A 192 -17.37 -7.50 13.98
N ALA A 193 -18.04 -7.33 15.12
CA ALA A 193 -19.51 -7.30 15.22
C ALA A 193 -20.14 -6.04 14.59
N GLY A 194 -19.31 -5.07 14.21
CA GLY A 194 -19.69 -3.83 13.56
C GLY A 194 -20.02 -2.70 14.49
N LEU A 195 -20.13 -1.52 13.89
CA LEU A 195 -20.48 -0.28 14.56
C LEU A 195 -21.71 0.33 13.90
N SER A 196 -22.65 0.77 14.72
CA SER A 196 -23.64 1.75 14.29
C SER A 196 -22.96 3.07 13.93
N ALA A 197 -23.72 3.95 13.31
CA ALA A 197 -23.20 5.23 12.85
C ALA A 197 -22.94 6.19 14.03
N ASP A 198 -23.73 6.11 15.10
CA ASP A 198 -23.53 6.87 16.34
C ASP A 198 -22.31 6.38 17.11
N GLU A 199 -22.14 5.06 17.27
CA GLU A 199 -20.94 4.49 17.92
C GLU A 199 -19.66 4.86 17.15
N LEU A 200 -19.70 4.75 15.82
CA LEU A 200 -18.58 5.15 14.98
C LEU A 200 -18.27 6.65 15.15
N ALA A 201 -19.29 7.51 15.23
CA ALA A 201 -19.10 8.94 15.43
C ALA A 201 -18.40 9.25 16.77
N CYS A 202 -18.82 8.62 17.86
CA CYS A 202 -18.17 8.75 19.18
C CYS A 202 -16.71 8.29 19.17
N LEU A 203 -16.38 7.23 18.43
CA LEU A 203 -15.00 6.73 18.34
C LEU A 203 -14.11 7.61 17.44
N LEU A 204 -14.70 8.39 16.53
CA LEU A 204 -13.98 9.23 15.56
C LEU A 204 -13.70 10.66 16.03
N SER A 205 -14.43 11.17 17.02
CA SER A 205 -14.24 12.53 17.55
C SER A 205 -14.68 12.64 19.01
N ALA A 206 -13.90 13.39 19.79
CA ALA A 206 -14.29 13.78 21.15
C ALA A 206 -15.34 14.91 21.18
N ASP A 207 -15.44 15.70 20.10
CA ASP A 207 -16.28 16.91 20.03
C ASP A 207 -17.64 16.65 19.36
N ASP A 208 -18.23 15.47 19.61
CA ASP A 208 -19.52 15.03 19.05
C ASP A 208 -19.61 15.19 17.51
N LEU A 209 -18.84 14.37 16.78
CA LEU A 209 -19.06 14.23 15.33
C LEU A 209 -20.54 13.84 15.10
N SER A 210 -21.21 14.52 14.18
CA SER A 210 -22.59 14.12 13.85
C SER A 210 -22.61 12.77 13.13
N ASP A 211 -23.62 11.96 13.46
CA ASP A 211 -23.93 10.71 12.78
C ASP A 211 -24.05 10.89 11.25
N VAL A 212 -24.60 12.02 10.80
CA VAL A 212 -24.64 12.39 9.36
C VAL A 212 -23.25 12.44 8.74
N THR A 213 -22.26 12.98 9.44
CA THR A 213 -20.87 13.03 8.96
C THR A 213 -20.24 11.65 8.92
N ALA A 214 -20.44 10.82 9.95
CA ALA A 214 -19.98 9.44 9.96
C ALA A 214 -20.56 8.63 8.78
N ARG A 215 -21.87 8.77 8.51
CA ARG A 215 -22.55 8.17 7.35
C ARG A 215 -21.95 8.65 6.03
N ALA A 216 -21.59 9.93 5.92
CA ALA A 216 -20.97 10.48 4.72
C ALA A 216 -19.57 9.90 4.48
N GLU A 217 -18.77 9.75 5.53
CA GLU A 217 -17.46 9.09 5.43
C GLU A 217 -17.57 7.62 5.06
N ILE A 218 -18.53 6.88 5.63
CA ILE A 218 -18.81 5.49 5.24
C ILE A 218 -19.21 5.41 3.76
N SER A 219 -20.06 6.34 3.28
CA SER A 219 -20.43 6.41 1.86
C SER A 219 -19.23 6.65 0.95
N ARG A 220 -18.29 7.52 1.35
CA ARG A 220 -17.03 7.74 0.62
C ARG A 220 -16.13 6.50 0.66
N LEU A 221 -15.95 5.92 1.84
CA LEU A 221 -15.12 4.72 2.04
C LEU A 221 -15.61 3.56 1.17
N ARG A 222 -16.93 3.33 1.08
CA ARG A 222 -17.52 2.28 0.22
C ARG A 222 -17.13 2.40 -1.25
N ARG A 223 -16.90 3.61 -1.77
CA ARG A 223 -16.45 3.79 -3.16
C ARG A 223 -15.00 3.35 -3.36
N VAL A 224 -14.20 3.38 -2.28
CA VAL A 224 -12.78 3.00 -2.30
C VAL A 224 -12.61 1.50 -2.04
N VAL A 225 -13.28 0.98 -1.00
CA VAL A 225 -13.07 -0.42 -0.55
C VAL A 225 -14.10 -1.39 -1.14
N GLY A 226 -15.15 -0.87 -1.79
CA GLY A 226 -16.16 -1.66 -2.47
C GLY A 226 -16.82 -2.70 -1.56
N PRO A 227 -16.80 -3.99 -1.92
CA PRO A 227 -17.50 -5.05 -1.20
C PRO A 227 -16.88 -5.40 0.16
N LEU A 228 -15.72 -4.82 0.51
CA LEU A 228 -15.10 -4.99 1.83
C LEU A 228 -15.95 -4.44 2.97
N LEU A 229 -16.85 -3.49 2.70
CA LEU A 229 -17.67 -2.84 3.70
C LEU A 229 -19.14 -3.20 3.49
N SER A 230 -19.82 -3.62 4.56
CA SER A 230 -21.24 -3.99 4.52
C SER A 230 -22.11 -2.88 3.92
N GLN A 231 -23.18 -3.26 3.21
CA GLN A 231 -24.12 -2.32 2.60
C GLN A 231 -25.11 -1.74 3.64
N SER A 232 -25.49 -2.56 4.64
CA SER A 232 -26.41 -2.19 5.71
C SER A 232 -25.68 -1.92 7.03
N ARG A 233 -26.43 -1.42 8.01
CA ARG A 233 -25.96 -1.29 9.40
C ARG A 233 -26.13 -2.62 10.15
N PRO A 234 -25.30 -2.91 11.16
CA PRO A 234 -24.11 -2.15 11.55
C PRO A 234 -23.02 -2.20 10.46
N TYR A 235 -22.20 -1.16 10.39
CA TYR A 235 -21.08 -1.10 9.45
C TYR A 235 -20.04 -2.12 9.89
N GLN A 236 -19.65 -3.03 8.98
CA GLN A 236 -18.78 -4.16 9.25
C GLN A 236 -17.87 -4.43 8.06
N LEU A 237 -16.65 -4.90 8.33
CA LEU A 237 -15.83 -5.50 7.31
C LEU A 237 -16.37 -6.89 6.96
N THR A 238 -16.59 -7.15 5.67
CA THR A 238 -17.18 -8.42 5.20
C THR A 238 -16.20 -9.59 5.18
N ARG A 239 -14.91 -9.29 5.35
CA ARG A 239 -13.81 -10.24 5.53
C ARG A 239 -12.76 -9.63 6.45
N ALA A 240 -12.01 -10.50 7.12
CA ALA A 240 -10.87 -10.07 7.91
C ALA A 240 -9.85 -9.31 7.04
N VAL A 241 -9.29 -8.25 7.60
CA VAL A 241 -8.21 -7.48 7.01
C VAL A 241 -7.01 -7.62 7.93
N HIS A 242 -5.88 -8.03 7.36
CA HIS A 242 -4.65 -8.14 8.13
C HIS A 242 -4.14 -6.75 8.50
N THR A 243 -3.83 -6.57 9.78
CA THR A 243 -3.25 -5.33 10.32
C THR A 243 -1.96 -5.63 11.07
N ASP A 244 -1.08 -4.63 11.13
CA ASP A 244 0.10 -4.65 12.00
C ASP A 244 -0.29 -4.77 13.47
N VAL A 245 -1.37 -4.11 13.90
CA VAL A 245 -1.95 -4.25 15.25
C VAL A 245 -2.24 -5.71 15.60
N GLU A 246 -2.97 -6.42 14.73
CA GLU A 246 -3.29 -7.84 14.91
C GLU A 246 -2.02 -8.70 14.93
N ALA A 247 -1.06 -8.44 14.03
CA ALA A 247 0.19 -9.19 13.97
C ALA A 247 1.03 -9.02 15.25
N VAL A 248 1.10 -7.82 15.80
CA VAL A 248 1.82 -7.53 17.06
C VAL A 248 1.12 -8.23 18.22
N ARG A 249 -0.20 -8.10 18.36
CA ARG A 249 -0.95 -8.78 19.43
C ARG A 249 -0.80 -10.30 19.34
N GLY A 250 -0.92 -10.88 18.14
CA GLY A 250 -0.73 -12.31 17.95
C GLY A 250 0.67 -12.81 18.33
N ALA A 251 1.72 -12.01 18.11
CA ALA A 251 3.06 -12.32 18.58
C ALA A 251 3.19 -12.23 20.11
N LEU A 252 2.55 -11.24 20.74
CA LEU A 252 2.50 -11.12 22.19
C LEU A 252 1.75 -12.28 22.85
N ASP A 253 0.63 -12.73 22.25
CA ASP A 253 -0.19 -13.84 22.75
C ASP A 253 0.59 -15.16 22.84
N VAL A 254 1.55 -15.37 21.93
CA VAL A 254 2.45 -16.54 21.96
C VAL A 254 3.76 -16.30 22.71
N GLY A 255 3.93 -15.10 23.29
CA GLY A 255 5.11 -14.73 24.09
C GLY A 255 6.35 -14.35 23.27
N ASP A 256 6.24 -14.16 21.96
CA ASP A 256 7.36 -13.76 21.10
C ASP A 256 7.51 -12.22 21.07
N VAL A 257 8.13 -11.69 22.12
CA VAL A 257 8.35 -10.24 22.27
C VAL A 257 9.27 -9.69 21.18
N GLY A 258 10.22 -10.49 20.69
CA GLY A 258 11.14 -10.09 19.63
C GLY A 258 10.43 -9.86 18.30
N LEU A 259 9.49 -10.75 17.95
CA LEU A 259 8.62 -10.64 16.79
C LEU A 259 7.61 -9.50 16.96
N ALA A 260 6.97 -9.38 18.12
CA ALA A 260 6.04 -8.29 18.42
C ALA A 260 6.71 -6.92 18.22
N LEU A 261 7.92 -6.74 18.75
CA LEU A 261 8.69 -5.51 18.58
C LEU A 261 9.19 -5.30 17.14
N ALA A 262 9.32 -6.37 16.34
CA ALA A 262 9.68 -6.23 14.92
C ALA A 262 8.48 -5.80 14.08
N GLY A 263 7.27 -6.22 14.47
CA GLY A 263 6.00 -5.80 13.88
C GLY A 263 5.49 -4.45 14.37
N TYR A 264 6.12 -3.84 15.38
CA TYR A 264 5.75 -2.54 15.95
C TYR A 264 6.70 -1.43 15.49
N PRO A 265 6.53 -0.86 14.28
CA PRO A 265 7.42 0.19 13.77
C PRO A 265 7.26 1.54 14.50
N GLY A 266 6.17 1.71 15.27
CA GLY A 266 5.86 2.92 16.01
C GLY A 266 4.36 3.00 16.34
N PRO A 267 3.89 4.16 16.82
CA PRO A 267 2.50 4.34 17.23
C PRO A 267 1.53 4.09 16.10
N VAL A 268 0.44 3.38 16.41
CA VAL A 268 -0.70 3.21 15.51
C VAL A 268 -1.32 4.57 15.22
N LEU A 269 -1.52 4.94 13.95
CA LEU A 269 -2.33 6.12 13.68
C LEU A 269 -1.70 7.43 14.19
N PRO A 270 -0.38 7.72 14.10
CA PRO A 270 0.29 8.67 15.00
C PRO A 270 -0.26 10.10 14.92
N ARG A 271 -0.82 10.49 13.76
CA ARG A 271 -1.44 11.81 13.52
C ARG A 271 -2.94 11.86 13.84
N SER A 272 -3.56 10.74 14.18
CA SER A 272 -4.96 10.68 14.55
C SER A 272 -5.17 11.15 15.99
N VAL A 273 -6.26 11.89 16.17
CA VAL A 273 -6.80 12.33 17.47
C VAL A 273 -8.17 11.72 17.75
N ALA A 274 -8.58 10.71 16.96
CA ALA A 274 -9.85 10.03 17.13
C ALA A 274 -9.82 9.19 18.42
N PRO A 275 -10.74 9.36 19.38
CA PRO A 275 -10.67 8.71 20.69
C PRO A 275 -10.53 7.18 20.65
N GLY A 276 -11.21 6.52 19.70
CA GLY A 276 -11.10 5.08 19.51
C GLY A 276 -9.71 4.67 19.02
N VAL A 277 -9.10 5.45 18.14
CA VAL A 277 -7.74 5.21 17.65
C VAL A 277 -6.69 5.50 18.73
N GLU A 278 -6.89 6.55 19.53
CA GLU A 278 -5.99 6.84 20.66
C GLU A 278 -5.98 5.69 21.68
N ARG A 279 -7.15 5.09 21.93
CA ARG A 279 -7.29 3.93 22.80
C ARG A 279 -6.52 2.73 22.25
N VAL A 280 -6.76 2.34 20.99
CA VAL A 280 -6.03 1.24 20.35
C VAL A 280 -4.51 1.47 20.37
N ARG A 281 -4.07 2.70 20.06
CA ARG A 281 -2.67 3.09 20.11
C ARG A 281 -2.08 2.94 21.51
N THR A 282 -2.78 3.44 22.54
CA THR A 282 -2.31 3.43 23.92
C THR A 282 -2.27 2.00 24.48
N ASP A 283 -3.30 1.21 24.20
CA ASP A 283 -3.41 -0.18 24.65
C ASP A 283 -2.28 -1.02 24.03
N LEU A 284 -2.09 -0.96 22.70
CA LEU A 284 -1.02 -1.70 22.02
C LEU A 284 0.37 -1.29 22.50
N ALA A 285 0.64 0.02 22.64
CA ALA A 285 1.92 0.52 23.14
C ALA A 285 2.17 0.06 24.59
N GLY A 286 1.12 0.04 25.42
CA GLY A 286 1.16 -0.45 26.79
C GLY A 286 1.50 -1.94 26.87
N ASP A 287 0.84 -2.76 26.04
CA ASP A 287 1.06 -4.20 25.97
C ASP A 287 2.49 -4.54 25.51
N VAL A 288 2.95 -3.90 24.43
CA VAL A 288 4.33 -4.06 23.93
C VAL A 288 5.33 -3.67 25.00
N ARG A 289 5.15 -2.50 25.63
CA ARG A 289 6.02 -2.01 26.70
C ARG A 289 6.06 -2.97 27.89
N ALA A 290 4.90 -3.46 28.33
CA ALA A 290 4.82 -4.41 29.44
C ALA A 290 5.55 -5.72 29.13
N ALA A 291 5.39 -6.24 27.90
CA ALA A 291 6.09 -7.45 27.45
C ALA A 291 7.61 -7.23 27.36
N VAL A 292 8.06 -6.10 26.80
CA VAL A 292 9.48 -5.71 26.74
C VAL A 292 10.10 -5.68 28.13
N LEU A 293 9.48 -4.98 29.08
CA LEU A 293 10.01 -4.87 30.45
C LEU A 293 10.02 -6.20 31.19
N SER A 294 9.11 -7.10 30.87
CA SER A 294 9.02 -8.43 31.47
C SER A 294 9.96 -9.46 30.83
N SER A 295 10.44 -9.21 29.61
CA SER A 295 11.29 -10.15 28.87
C SER A 295 12.63 -10.44 29.54
N GLY A 296 13.20 -9.47 30.26
CA GLY A 296 14.56 -9.54 30.79
C GLY A 296 15.66 -9.58 29.72
N ASP A 297 15.31 -9.44 28.44
CA ASP A 297 16.22 -9.54 27.32
C ASP A 297 16.80 -8.16 26.97
N LEU A 298 18.13 -8.06 27.05
CA LEU A 298 18.87 -6.83 26.75
C LEU A 298 18.74 -6.39 25.29
N GLU A 299 18.62 -7.32 24.34
CA GLU A 299 18.45 -6.99 22.92
C GLU A 299 17.06 -6.41 22.66
N VAL A 300 16.03 -7.00 23.26
CA VAL A 300 14.65 -6.50 23.21
C VAL A 300 14.55 -5.11 23.85
N LEU A 301 15.14 -4.91 25.02
CA LEU A 301 15.19 -3.61 25.69
C LEU A 301 15.94 -2.55 24.85
N ALA A 302 17.08 -2.94 24.25
CA ALA A 302 17.85 -2.04 23.40
C ALA A 302 17.06 -1.62 22.14
N ARG A 303 16.33 -2.56 21.52
CA ARG A 303 15.46 -2.26 20.39
C ARG A 303 14.30 -1.35 20.76
N TRP A 304 13.66 -1.57 21.92
CA TRP A 304 12.57 -0.72 22.40
C TRP A 304 13.06 0.70 22.68
N THR A 305 14.16 0.84 23.40
CA THR A 305 14.73 2.17 23.72
C THR A 305 15.27 2.94 22.50
N ALA A 306 15.43 2.28 21.35
CA ALA A 306 15.75 2.91 20.08
C ALA A 306 14.52 3.40 19.30
N CYS A 307 13.31 2.96 19.63
CA CYS A 307 12.08 3.42 18.98
C CYS A 307 11.54 4.70 19.65
N SER A 308 10.61 5.42 18.98
CA SER A 308 10.05 6.67 19.50
C SER A 308 9.37 6.52 20.85
N ASP A 309 8.68 5.40 21.09
CA ASP A 309 7.89 5.18 22.31
C ASP A 309 8.76 4.74 23.49
N GLY A 310 9.89 4.10 23.22
CA GLY A 310 10.85 3.68 24.25
C GLY A 310 11.98 4.66 24.51
N ALA A 311 12.18 5.68 23.65
CA ALA A 311 13.31 6.60 23.72
C ALA A 311 13.40 7.35 25.07
N ASP A 312 12.26 7.64 25.68
CA ASP A 312 12.11 8.32 26.98
C ASP A 312 11.57 7.39 28.09
N ASP A 313 11.54 6.08 27.85
CA ASP A 313 11.04 5.12 28.84
C ASP A 313 12.05 4.88 29.96
N TRP A 314 11.87 5.63 31.05
CA TRP A 314 12.71 5.55 32.25
C TRP A 314 12.86 4.11 32.78
N ALA A 315 11.79 3.30 32.75
CA ALA A 315 11.84 1.93 33.28
C ALA A 315 12.70 1.02 32.41
N ALA A 316 12.61 1.16 31.09
CA ALA A 316 13.40 0.38 30.14
C ALA A 316 14.89 0.73 30.25
N TRP A 317 15.22 2.03 30.30
CA TRP A 317 16.61 2.46 30.49
C TRP A 317 17.18 1.98 31.83
N ARG A 318 16.40 2.04 32.91
CA ARG A 318 16.80 1.48 34.20
C ARG A 318 17.04 -0.03 34.14
N ALA A 319 16.17 -0.77 33.44
CA ALA A 319 16.32 -2.21 33.25
C ALA A 319 17.63 -2.54 32.50
N ILE A 320 17.98 -1.79 31.46
CA ILE A 320 19.26 -1.96 30.74
C ILE A 320 20.45 -1.70 31.68
N VAL A 321 20.43 -0.64 32.49
CA VAL A 321 21.51 -0.35 33.44
C VAL A 321 21.72 -1.50 34.44
N GLN A 322 20.62 -2.12 34.89
CA GLN A 322 20.64 -3.20 35.86
C GLN A 322 21.06 -4.55 35.26
N ALA A 323 20.66 -4.84 34.02
CA ALA A 323 20.93 -6.12 33.37
C ALA A 323 22.26 -6.15 32.60
N ALA A 324 22.73 -5.00 32.08
CA ALA A 324 23.97 -4.93 31.31
C ALA A 324 25.21 -5.10 32.19
N ALA A 325 26.25 -5.73 31.64
CA ALA A 325 27.51 -5.94 32.34
C ALA A 325 28.12 -4.60 32.83
N PRO A 326 28.60 -4.52 34.09
CA PRO A 326 29.24 -3.33 34.63
C PRO A 326 30.36 -2.79 33.75
N GLY A 327 30.32 -1.50 33.43
CA GLY A 327 31.32 -0.81 32.59
C GLY A 327 31.18 -1.07 31.08
N SER A 328 30.22 -1.88 30.64
CA SER A 328 29.97 -2.09 29.21
C SER A 328 29.46 -0.82 28.52
N ALA A 329 29.71 -0.70 27.21
CA ALA A 329 29.22 0.42 26.42
C ALA A 329 27.69 0.53 26.41
N ALA A 330 26.97 -0.59 26.57
CA ALA A 330 25.52 -0.60 26.72
C ALA A 330 25.08 0.01 28.06
N GLN A 331 25.69 -0.43 29.17
CA GLN A 331 25.39 0.10 30.49
C GLN A 331 25.70 1.61 30.60
N LEU A 332 26.87 2.04 30.12
CA LEU A 332 27.28 3.44 30.17
C LEU A 332 26.36 4.36 29.37
N ARG A 333 25.95 3.93 28.16
CA ARG A 333 24.98 4.68 27.34
C ARG A 333 23.62 4.77 28.01
N ALA A 334 23.12 3.66 28.54
CA ALA A 334 21.84 3.62 29.25
C ALA A 334 21.86 4.51 30.50
N ALA A 335 22.93 4.49 31.30
CA ALA A 335 23.07 5.33 32.48
C ALA A 335 23.11 6.82 32.13
N ALA A 336 23.82 7.20 31.07
CA ALA A 336 23.87 8.57 30.60
C ALA A 336 22.48 9.07 30.15
N ARG A 337 21.73 8.24 29.43
CA ARG A 337 20.37 8.57 28.97
C ARG A 337 19.39 8.63 30.14
N LEU A 338 19.43 7.68 31.07
CA LEU A 338 18.61 7.67 32.28
C LEU A 338 18.81 8.96 33.09
N ALA A 339 20.06 9.37 33.29
CA ALA A 339 20.38 10.62 33.98
C ALA A 339 19.89 11.87 33.23
N ALA A 340 19.82 11.84 31.90
CA ALA A 340 19.24 12.93 31.11
C ALA A 340 17.72 13.04 31.35
N ILE A 341 17.00 11.91 31.25
CA ILE A 341 15.55 11.84 31.52
C ILE A 341 15.24 12.34 32.94
N GLU A 342 16.03 11.94 33.94
CA GLU A 342 15.84 12.38 35.33
C GLU A 342 16.04 13.89 35.51
N ARG A 343 16.99 14.49 34.79
CA ARG A 343 17.18 15.95 34.78
C ARG A 343 16.02 16.69 34.14
N GLU A 344 15.44 16.15 33.08
CA GLU A 344 14.28 16.73 32.39
C GLU A 344 13.00 16.66 33.24
N LEU A 345 12.84 15.61 34.06
CA LEU A 345 11.70 15.45 34.97
C LEU A 345 11.84 16.23 36.30
N ALA A 346 13.05 16.62 36.69
CA ALA A 346 13.32 17.33 37.94
C ALA A 346 12.55 18.67 38.13
N PRO A 347 12.34 19.51 37.09
CA PRO A 347 11.55 20.74 37.21
C PRO A 347 10.05 20.49 37.44
N MET A 348 9.49 19.38 36.91
CA MET A 348 8.07 19.06 37.05
C MET A 348 7.69 18.64 38.48
N ARG A 349 8.65 18.08 39.23
CA ARG A 349 8.47 17.73 40.66
C ARG A 349 8.50 18.93 41.61
N ARG A 350 8.88 20.13 41.15
CA ARG A 350 9.05 21.33 41.98
C ARG A 350 7.91 22.36 41.90
N ARG A 351 6.82 22.11 41.15
CA ARG A 351 5.62 22.97 41.21
C ARG A 351 4.88 22.74 42.54
N PRO A 352 4.82 23.72 43.47
CA PRO A 352 4.00 23.57 44.67
C PRO A 352 2.53 23.56 44.27
N ALA A 353 1.72 22.70 44.91
CA ALA A 353 0.28 22.86 44.91
C ALA A 353 -0.03 24.28 45.42
N ALA A 354 -0.67 25.10 44.58
CA ALA A 354 -1.22 26.36 45.03
C ALA A 354 -2.32 26.03 46.06
N VAL A 355 -1.95 26.06 47.34
CA VAL A 355 -2.90 26.03 48.45
C VAL A 355 -3.60 27.40 48.43
N GLY A 356 -4.79 27.43 47.85
CA GLY A 356 -5.73 28.55 47.98
C GLY A 356 -6.17 28.65 49.45
N ARG A 357 -5.96 29.83 50.03
CA ARG A 357 -6.62 30.28 51.26
C ARG A 357 -7.92 30.97 50.93
#